data_AF-A0AAV8EW72-F1
#
_entry.id   AF-A0AAV8EW72-F1
#
_cell.length_a   1.000
_cell.length_b   1.000
_cell.length_c   1.000
_cell.angle_alpha   90.00
_cell.angle_beta   90.00
_cell.angle_gamma   90.00
#
_symmetry.space_group_name_H-M   'P 1'
#
loop_
_entity.id
_entity.type
_entity.pdbx_description
1 polymer ?
#
loop_
_entity_poly.entity_id
_entity_poly.type
_entity_poly.pdbx_seq_one_letter_code
_entity_poly.pdbx_strand_id
1 'polypeptide(L)'
;MDINSHDFTPRIYPHFLKWMSIYGRTFLFWFGPKPLILISDMDLVKKVLFDKSGFYEKPDLPLAVNDLLGKGLPLMNGPDWVRHRRVIKPAFHIDKLKVNLVLLEVLRLYTPAGLVGRTTSQDMELGNIKLLKGTTVVVPISILHRDKDIWGQDADKFNPLRFENGLSKAAKHPNAFLSFAGGPRVCIGQTFAMLQAKIVISMLLQRFSFVISPNYMHKPTETITLHPASGVQVIVKPLQN
;
A
#
# COMPACT_ATOMS: atom_id res chain seq x y z
N MET A 1 10.64 12.86 17.98
CA MET A 1 9.63 12.04 17.27
C MET A 1 9.10 11.03 18.27
N ASP A 2 7.79 10.92 18.40
CA ASP A 2 7.17 9.90 19.26
C ASP A 2 7.37 8.52 18.63
N ILE A 3 8.17 7.67 19.29
CA ILE A 3 8.47 6.32 18.81
C ILE A 3 7.28 5.36 18.96
N ASN A 4 6.30 5.72 19.80
CA ASN A 4 5.10 4.92 20.02
C ASN A 4 3.93 5.37 19.12
N SER A 5 4.13 6.43 18.31
CA SER A 5 3.12 6.92 17.39
C SER A 5 2.77 5.87 16.33
N HIS A 6 1.47 5.70 16.12
CA HIS A 6 0.94 4.92 15.00
C HIS A 6 1.20 5.57 13.65
N ASP A 7 1.45 6.88 13.59
CA ASP A 7 1.99 7.52 12.39
C ASP A 7 3.52 7.37 12.35
N PHE A 8 3.95 6.35 11.62
CA PHE A 8 5.36 6.05 11.39
C PHE A 8 5.93 6.83 10.20
N THR A 9 5.12 7.52 9.39
CA THR A 9 5.57 8.11 8.13
C THR A 9 6.65 9.17 8.31
N PRO A 10 6.67 10.02 9.37
CA PRO A 10 7.76 10.96 9.59
C PRO A 10 9.09 10.29 9.92
N ARG A 11 9.07 9.06 10.43
CA ARG A 11 10.29 8.29 10.74
C ARG A 11 10.80 7.52 9.53
N ILE A 12 9.90 6.91 8.75
CA ILE A 12 10.28 6.09 7.59
C ILE A 12 10.56 6.96 6.35
N TYR A 13 9.79 8.04 6.15
CA TYR A 13 9.90 8.92 4.98
C TYR A 13 10.09 10.41 5.32
N PRO A 14 11.03 10.78 6.22
CA PRO A 14 11.21 12.18 6.63
C PRO A 14 11.53 13.10 5.44
N HIS A 15 12.30 12.59 4.48
CA HIS A 15 12.71 13.33 3.29
C HIS A 15 11.53 13.61 2.36
N PHE A 16 10.63 12.65 2.13
CA PHE A 16 9.45 12.89 1.29
C PHE A 16 8.51 13.91 1.91
N LEU A 17 8.22 13.82 3.22
CA LEU A 17 7.38 14.84 3.88
C LEU A 17 8.01 16.23 3.80
N LYS A 18 9.32 16.33 4.03
CA LYS A 18 10.05 17.60 3.90
C LYS A 18 10.01 18.14 2.47
N TRP A 19 10.32 17.32 1.47
CA TRP A 19 10.30 17.74 0.07
C TRP A 19 8.91 18.08 -0.43
N MET A 20 7.88 17.36 0.02
CA MET A 20 6.49 17.73 -0.27
C MET A 20 6.13 19.11 0.25
N SER A 21 6.66 19.51 1.41
CA SER A 21 6.45 20.87 1.95
C SER A 21 7.16 21.97 1.17
N ILE A 22 8.25 21.64 0.46
CA ILE A 22 9.09 22.61 -0.27
C ILE A 22 8.66 22.70 -1.75
N TYR A 23 8.48 21.55 -2.40
CA TYR A 23 8.26 21.43 -3.83
C TYR A 23 6.81 21.10 -4.21
N GLY A 24 5.95 20.82 -3.21
CA GLY A 24 4.55 20.47 -3.42
C GLY A 24 4.29 18.99 -3.66
N ARG A 25 3.12 18.66 -4.21
CA ARG A 25 2.62 17.27 -4.33
C ARG A 25 3.35 16.42 -5.37
N THR A 26 4.10 17.03 -6.28
CA THR A 26 4.83 16.33 -7.34
C THR A 26 6.23 16.93 -7.49
N PHE A 27 7.26 16.09 -7.39
CA PHE A 27 8.64 16.55 -7.51
C PHE A 27 9.59 15.44 -7.99
N LEU A 28 10.72 15.87 -8.54
CA LEU A 28 11.83 15.01 -8.96
C LEU A 28 12.81 14.82 -7.80
N PHE A 29 13.29 13.59 -7.60
CA PHE A 29 14.37 13.29 -6.66
C PHE A 29 15.29 12.20 -7.22
N TRP A 30 16.49 12.07 -6.66
CA TRP A 30 17.45 11.06 -7.06
C TRP A 30 17.47 9.89 -6.08
N PHE A 31 17.37 8.67 -6.61
CA PHE A 31 17.64 7.44 -5.87
C PHE A 31 18.90 6.79 -6.45
N GLY A 32 20.04 7.06 -5.80
CA GLY A 32 21.34 6.79 -6.38
C GLY A 32 21.52 7.59 -7.69
N PRO A 33 21.97 6.96 -8.79
CA PRO A 33 22.15 7.65 -10.07
C PRO A 33 20.84 7.83 -10.86
N LYS A 34 19.73 7.24 -10.42
CA LYS A 34 18.46 7.24 -11.17
C LYS A 34 17.57 8.41 -10.72
N PRO A 35 17.08 9.24 -11.64
CA PRO A 35 16.03 10.23 -11.36
C PRO A 35 14.66 9.54 -11.25
N LEU A 36 13.91 9.83 -10.19
CA LEU A 36 12.56 9.32 -9.94
C LEU A 36 11.62 10.51 -9.70
N ILE A 37 10.39 10.39 -10.18
CA ILE A 37 9.35 11.40 -9.94
C ILE A 37 8.39 10.86 -8.89
N LEU A 38 8.25 11.56 -7.77
CA LEU A 38 7.22 11.26 -6.78
C LEU A 38 5.94 12.03 -7.11
N ILE A 39 4.81 11.34 -7.15
CA ILE A 39 3.48 11.94 -7.30
C ILE A 39 2.61 11.62 -6.09
N SER A 40 2.00 12.65 -5.51
CA SER A 40 1.04 12.53 -4.40
C SER A 40 -0.29 13.26 -4.68
N ASP A 41 -0.48 13.69 -5.92
CA ASP A 41 -1.76 14.16 -6.44
C ASP A 41 -2.60 12.94 -6.87
N MET A 42 -3.82 12.81 -6.33
CA MET A 42 -4.66 11.63 -6.58
C MET A 42 -5.11 11.50 -8.03
N ASP A 43 -5.24 12.59 -8.78
CA ASP A 43 -5.61 12.55 -10.19
C ASP A 43 -4.44 12.03 -11.04
N LEU A 44 -3.20 12.43 -10.73
CA LEU A 44 -2.01 11.88 -11.36
C LEU A 44 -1.78 10.42 -10.95
N VAL A 45 -1.96 10.08 -9.67
CA VAL A 45 -1.86 8.70 -9.17
C VAL A 45 -2.87 7.81 -9.88
N LYS A 46 -4.09 8.29 -10.09
CA LYS A 46 -5.11 7.57 -10.87
C LYS A 46 -4.65 7.34 -12.31
N LYS A 47 -4.13 8.37 -12.99
CA LYS A 47 -3.61 8.25 -14.35
C LYS A 47 -2.49 7.20 -14.45
N VAL A 48 -1.59 7.13 -13.46
CA VAL A 48 -0.46 6.18 -13.49
C VAL A 48 -0.88 4.75 -13.11
N LEU A 49 -1.65 4.57 -12.03
CA LEU A 49 -1.98 3.24 -11.52
C LEU A 49 -3.14 2.56 -12.26
N PHE A 50 -4.09 3.35 -12.77
CA PHE A 50 -5.32 2.87 -13.43
C PHE A 50 -5.27 2.96 -14.96
N ASP A 51 -4.14 3.37 -15.52
CA ASP A 51 -3.89 3.28 -16.94
C ASP A 51 -4.06 1.84 -17.45
N LYS A 52 -4.67 1.71 -18.63
CA LYS A 52 -4.93 0.44 -19.32
C LYS A 52 -4.11 0.29 -20.60
N SER A 53 -3.36 1.32 -21.00
CA SER A 53 -2.52 1.26 -22.20
C SER A 53 -1.37 0.28 -22.05
N GLY A 54 -0.94 0.03 -20.81
CA GLY A 54 0.15 -0.91 -20.52
C GLY A 54 1.53 -0.28 -20.63
N PHE A 55 1.61 1.03 -20.87
CA PHE A 55 2.87 1.76 -20.97
C PHE A 55 3.48 2.10 -19.60
N TYR A 56 2.75 1.85 -18.51
CA TYR A 56 3.28 1.89 -17.14
C TYR A 56 3.60 0.48 -16.64
N GLU A 57 4.89 0.16 -16.67
CA GLU A 57 5.44 -1.13 -16.31
C GLU A 57 5.93 -1.17 -14.85
N LYS A 58 6.26 -2.35 -14.33
CA LYS A 58 6.95 -2.47 -13.04
C LYS A 58 8.39 -1.92 -13.17
N PRO A 59 8.90 -1.21 -12.16
CA PRO A 59 10.28 -0.73 -12.19
C PRO A 59 11.26 -1.89 -12.10
N ASP A 60 12.38 -1.76 -12.82
CA ASP A 60 13.51 -2.67 -12.69
C ASP A 60 14.16 -2.50 -11.30
N LEU A 61 14.02 -3.52 -10.46
CA LEU A 61 14.67 -3.56 -9.16
C LEU A 61 16.17 -3.88 -9.33
N PRO A 62 17.04 -3.46 -8.38
CA PRO A 62 18.43 -3.89 -8.35
C PRO A 62 18.55 -5.41 -8.40
N LEU A 63 19.60 -5.94 -9.06
CA LEU A 63 19.85 -7.38 -9.30
C LEU A 63 19.63 -8.25 -8.05
N ALA A 64 20.12 -7.82 -6.88
CA ALA A 64 19.98 -8.56 -5.62
C ALA A 64 18.52 -8.76 -5.15
N VAL A 65 17.60 -7.89 -5.54
CA VAL A 65 16.15 -8.01 -5.22
C VAL A 65 15.42 -8.81 -6.30
N ASN A 66 15.89 -8.77 -7.54
CA ASN A 66 15.36 -9.61 -8.63
C ASN A 66 15.66 -11.10 -8.39
N ASP A 67 16.82 -11.44 -7.84
CA ASP A 67 17.16 -12.84 -7.52
C ASP A 67 16.32 -13.38 -6.35
N LEU A 68 15.94 -12.52 -5.39
CA LEU A 68 15.08 -12.89 -4.26
C LEU A 68 13.61 -13.09 -4.65
N LEU A 69 13.09 -12.25 -5.55
CA LEU A 69 11.69 -12.28 -5.97
C LEU A 69 11.44 -13.19 -7.19
N GLY A 70 12.51 -13.59 -7.89
CA GLY A 70 12.48 -14.34 -9.14
C GLY A 70 11.74 -13.60 -10.27
N LYS A 71 11.63 -14.21 -11.46
CA LYS A 71 10.74 -13.70 -12.55
C LYS A 71 9.26 -13.97 -12.28
N GLY A 72 8.83 -13.89 -11.01
CA GLY A 72 7.46 -14.17 -10.61
C GLY A 72 6.46 -13.07 -11.00
N LEU A 73 5.18 -13.37 -10.86
CA LEU A 73 4.04 -12.46 -11.06
C LEU A 73 4.21 -11.01 -10.55
N PRO A 74 4.92 -10.73 -9.44
CA PRO A 74 5.13 -9.36 -8.96
C PRO A 74 5.92 -8.44 -9.93
N LEU A 75 6.75 -9.02 -10.81
CA LEU A 75 7.67 -8.30 -11.72
C LEU A 75 7.30 -8.48 -13.21
N MET A 76 6.47 -9.45 -13.58
CA MET A 76 6.09 -9.71 -14.98
C MET A 76 5.22 -8.61 -15.60
N ASN A 77 5.52 -8.17 -16.81
CA ASN A 77 4.75 -7.20 -17.61
C ASN A 77 4.05 -7.87 -18.82
N GLY A 78 3.19 -7.12 -19.53
CA GLY A 78 2.67 -7.53 -20.85
C GLY A 78 1.72 -8.75 -20.90
N PRO A 79 1.64 -9.45 -22.06
CA PRO A 79 0.73 -10.58 -22.30
C PRO A 79 0.88 -11.73 -21.31
N ASP A 80 2.11 -11.98 -20.84
CA ASP A 80 2.40 -13.06 -19.90
C ASP A 80 1.78 -12.81 -18.53
N TRP A 81 1.70 -11.56 -18.08
CA TRP A 81 0.99 -11.23 -16.85
C TRP A 81 -0.52 -11.40 -17.00
N VAL A 82 -1.10 -11.02 -18.15
CA VAL A 82 -2.54 -11.18 -18.43
C VAL A 82 -2.92 -12.66 -18.41
N ARG A 83 -2.10 -13.52 -19.02
CA ARG A 83 -2.29 -14.97 -19.06
C ARG A 83 -2.29 -15.59 -17.67
N HIS A 84 -1.28 -15.29 -16.86
CA HIS A 84 -1.20 -15.84 -15.50
C HIS A 84 -2.31 -15.33 -14.57
N ARG A 85 -2.70 -14.05 -14.69
CA ARG A 85 -3.79 -13.48 -13.87
C ARG A 85 -5.16 -14.11 -14.15
N ARG A 86 -5.46 -14.45 -15.41
CA ARG A 86 -6.77 -15.00 -15.79
C ARG A 86 -7.06 -16.33 -15.11
N VAL A 87 -6.04 -17.13 -14.83
CA VAL A 87 -6.16 -18.47 -14.22
C VAL A 87 -6.47 -18.39 -12.71
N ILE A 88 -5.98 -17.36 -12.01
CA ILE A 88 -5.98 -17.31 -10.53
C ILE A 88 -7.23 -16.60 -9.96
N LYS A 89 -7.88 -15.73 -10.73
CA LYS A 89 -8.92 -14.79 -10.23
C LYS A 89 -10.22 -15.41 -9.65
N PRO A 90 -10.76 -16.58 -10.09
CA PRO A 90 -12.12 -16.99 -9.69
C PRO A 90 -12.35 -17.49 -8.26
N ALA A 91 -11.34 -17.58 -7.38
CA ALA A 91 -11.43 -18.53 -6.27
C ALA A 91 -11.99 -18.07 -4.90
N PHE A 92 -12.27 -16.78 -4.62
CA PHE A 92 -12.51 -16.37 -3.22
C PHE A 92 -13.45 -15.15 -3.06
N HIS A 93 -14.66 -15.29 -2.52
CA HIS A 93 -15.53 -14.14 -2.19
C HIS A 93 -16.28 -14.33 -0.85
N ILE A 94 -16.01 -13.48 0.15
CA ILE A 94 -16.76 -13.39 1.42
C ILE A 94 -16.73 -11.92 1.90
N ASP A 95 -17.79 -11.15 1.65
CA ASP A 95 -17.74 -9.68 1.75
C ASP A 95 -18.58 -9.03 2.87
N LYS A 96 -19.17 -9.78 3.81
CA LYS A 96 -20.17 -9.23 4.77
C LYS A 96 -19.82 -9.28 6.28
N LEU A 97 -18.55 -9.36 6.66
CA LEU A 97 -18.16 -9.42 8.09
C LEU A 97 -17.68 -8.06 8.62
N LYS A 98 -18.04 -7.68 9.86
CA LYS A 98 -17.48 -6.50 10.56
C LYS A 98 -15.94 -6.52 10.59
N VAL A 99 -15.34 -7.72 10.61
CA VAL A 99 -13.89 -7.96 10.50
C VAL A 99 -13.31 -7.36 9.21
N ASN A 100 -14.08 -7.28 8.12
CA ASN A 100 -13.64 -6.67 6.87
C ASN A 100 -13.33 -5.18 7.03
N LEU A 101 -14.21 -4.44 7.73
CA LEU A 101 -14.04 -3.00 7.95
C LEU A 101 -12.77 -2.72 8.76
N VAL A 102 -12.54 -3.53 9.79
CA VAL A 102 -11.33 -3.49 10.62
C VAL A 102 -10.08 -3.77 9.77
N LEU A 103 -10.10 -4.81 8.95
CA LEU A 103 -8.98 -5.17 8.08
C LEU A 103 -8.64 -4.07 7.07
N LEU A 104 -9.65 -3.46 6.45
CA LEU A 104 -9.44 -2.35 5.52
C LEU A 104 -8.78 -1.15 6.20
N GLU A 105 -9.21 -0.80 7.41
CA GLU A 105 -8.62 0.31 8.16
C GLU A 105 -7.20 0.01 8.66
N VAL A 106 -6.93 -1.23 9.08
CA VAL A 106 -5.56 -1.66 9.39
C VAL A 106 -4.68 -1.56 8.14
N LEU A 107 -5.13 -2.06 7.00
CA LEU A 107 -4.36 -2.00 5.75
C LEU A 107 -4.14 -0.57 5.26
N ARG A 108 -5.08 0.35 5.53
CA ARG A 108 -4.89 1.77 5.23
C ARG A 108 -3.77 2.36 6.08
N LEU A 109 -3.85 2.21 7.40
CA LEU A 109 -2.89 2.81 8.34
C LEU A 109 -1.51 2.14 8.34
N TYR A 110 -1.47 0.83 8.09
CA TYR A 110 -0.27 -0.02 8.04
C TYR A 110 -0.17 -0.71 6.68
N THR A 111 -0.04 0.09 5.63
CA THR A 111 0.06 -0.45 4.28
C THR A 111 1.33 -1.30 4.12
N PRO A 112 1.21 -2.56 3.66
CA PRO A 112 2.38 -3.43 3.50
C PRO A 112 3.42 -2.89 2.53
N ALA A 113 3.02 -2.27 1.42
CA ALA A 113 3.92 -1.66 0.45
C ALA A 113 3.73 -0.13 0.46
N GLY A 114 4.58 0.58 1.20
CA GLY A 114 4.38 2.02 1.43
C GLY A 114 4.74 2.90 0.25
N LEU A 115 5.61 2.42 -0.65
CA LEU A 115 5.92 3.04 -1.94
C LEU A 115 5.63 2.05 -3.07
N VAL A 116 5.02 2.52 -4.16
CA VAL A 116 4.91 1.73 -5.40
C VAL A 116 5.41 2.52 -6.58
N GLY A 117 6.25 1.89 -7.40
CA GLY A 117 6.77 2.49 -8.64
C GLY A 117 6.07 1.98 -9.89
N ARG A 118 6.06 2.81 -10.94
CA ARG A 118 5.81 2.44 -12.33
C ARG A 118 6.88 3.05 -13.22
N THR A 119 7.37 2.31 -14.21
CA THR A 119 8.33 2.82 -15.20
C THR A 119 7.65 2.96 -16.55
N THR A 120 7.88 4.09 -17.22
CA THR A 120 7.35 4.32 -18.56
C THR A 120 8.09 3.48 -19.60
N SER A 121 7.37 2.81 -20.49
CA SER A 121 7.97 2.04 -21.59
C SER A 121 8.22 2.86 -22.86
N GLN A 122 7.69 4.08 -22.91
CA GLN A 122 7.87 5.07 -23.98
C GLN A 122 7.76 6.49 -23.44
N ASP A 123 8.14 7.47 -24.27
CA ASP A 123 7.91 8.88 -23.99
C ASP A 123 6.40 9.17 -23.91
N MET A 124 5.97 9.94 -22.91
CA MET A 124 4.56 10.26 -22.68
C MET A 124 4.38 11.50 -21.82
N GLU A 125 3.13 11.96 -21.70
CA GLU A 125 2.76 13.09 -20.85
C GLU A 125 1.93 12.62 -19.65
N LEU A 126 2.28 13.14 -18.46
CA LEU A 126 1.53 12.97 -17.23
C LEU A 126 1.13 14.33 -16.69
N GLY A 127 -0.08 14.78 -17.04
CA GLY A 127 -0.48 16.16 -16.78
C GLY A 127 0.40 17.11 -17.60
N ASN A 128 1.09 18.03 -16.94
CA ASN A 128 2.01 18.98 -17.60
C ASN A 128 3.47 18.50 -17.60
N ILE A 129 3.72 17.24 -17.24
CA ILE A 129 5.07 16.67 -17.11
C ILE A 129 5.34 15.74 -18.29
N LYS A 130 6.42 16.01 -19.02
CA LYS A 130 6.95 15.08 -20.03
C LYS A 130 7.77 14.00 -19.33
N LEU A 131 7.35 12.75 -19.47
CA LEU A 131 8.05 11.58 -18.98
C LEU A 131 8.77 10.92 -20.15
N LEU A 132 10.10 10.85 -20.08
CA LEU A 132 10.88 10.09 -21.05
C LEU A 132 10.75 8.60 -20.78
N LYS A 133 10.94 7.77 -21.79
CA LYS A 133 11.06 6.32 -21.65
C LYS A 133 12.07 5.95 -20.55
N GLY A 134 11.70 5.00 -19.70
CA GLY A 134 12.52 4.55 -18.57
C GLY A 134 12.38 5.41 -17.31
N THR A 135 11.58 6.47 -17.33
CA THR A 135 11.31 7.29 -16.14
C THR A 135 10.46 6.49 -15.14
N THR A 136 10.93 6.38 -13.90
CA THR A 136 10.16 5.77 -12.81
C THR A 136 9.36 6.82 -12.05
N VAL A 137 8.05 6.62 -12.00
CA VAL A 137 7.09 7.38 -11.20
C VAL A 137 6.77 6.60 -9.91
N VAL A 138 6.89 7.25 -8.76
CA VAL A 138 6.68 6.68 -7.42
C VAL A 138 5.44 7.28 -6.78
N VAL A 139 4.60 6.41 -6.21
CA VAL A 139 3.41 6.78 -5.44
C VAL A 139 3.66 6.45 -3.96
N PRO A 140 3.64 7.43 -3.04
CA PRO A 140 3.87 7.21 -1.62
C PRO A 140 2.56 6.85 -0.91
N ILE A 141 2.12 5.59 -1.05
CA ILE A 141 0.84 5.11 -0.54
C ILE A 141 0.70 5.36 0.98
N SER A 142 1.74 5.06 1.78
CA SER A 142 1.65 5.25 3.24
C SER A 142 1.41 6.71 3.65
N ILE A 143 1.93 7.67 2.87
CA ILE A 143 1.71 9.11 3.09
C ILE A 143 0.31 9.49 2.60
N LEU A 144 -0.07 9.06 1.39
CA LEU A 144 -1.41 9.31 0.82
C LEU A 144 -2.54 8.77 1.67
N HIS A 145 -2.33 7.61 2.31
CA HIS A 145 -3.29 7.03 3.22
C HIS A 145 -3.51 7.82 4.50
N ARG A 146 -2.62 8.75 4.85
CA ARG A 146 -2.73 9.65 6.02
C ARG A 146 -3.03 11.10 5.65
N ASP A 147 -3.12 11.38 4.36
CA ASP A 147 -3.41 12.72 3.87
C ASP A 147 -4.84 13.14 4.27
N LYS A 148 -4.92 14.20 5.07
CA LYS A 148 -6.19 14.75 5.58
C LYS A 148 -7.05 15.38 4.48
N ASP A 149 -6.45 15.81 3.38
CA ASP A 149 -7.19 16.28 2.22
C ASP A 149 -7.96 15.14 1.55
N ILE A 150 -7.45 13.91 1.65
CA ILE A 150 -8.05 12.71 1.05
C ILE A 150 -8.98 12.01 2.03
N TRP A 151 -8.53 11.78 3.26
CA TRP A 151 -9.20 10.91 4.26
C TRP A 151 -9.94 11.67 5.37
N GLY A 152 -9.84 12.99 5.40
CA GLY A 152 -10.47 13.84 6.42
C GLY A 152 -9.58 14.08 7.64
N GLN A 153 -10.08 14.87 8.59
CA GLN A 153 -9.30 15.27 9.78
C GLN A 153 -8.94 14.10 10.70
N ASP A 154 -9.68 13.00 10.62
CA ASP A 154 -9.44 11.77 11.37
C ASP A 154 -8.51 10.78 10.64
N ALA A 155 -7.78 11.21 9.59
CA ALA A 155 -6.92 10.35 8.78
C ALA A 155 -5.92 9.52 9.61
N ASP A 156 -5.41 10.07 10.72
CA ASP A 156 -4.46 9.37 11.60
C ASP A 156 -5.13 8.51 12.67
N LYS A 157 -6.46 8.55 12.78
CA LYS A 157 -7.23 7.76 13.73
C LYS A 157 -7.66 6.45 13.10
N PHE A 158 -7.67 5.39 13.92
CA PHE A 158 -8.25 4.11 13.55
C PHE A 158 -9.78 4.20 13.61
N ASN A 159 -10.43 4.27 12.45
CA ASN A 159 -11.87 4.35 12.29
C ASN A 159 -12.36 3.35 11.22
N PRO A 160 -12.69 2.09 11.60
CA PRO A 160 -13.19 1.08 10.66
C PRO A 160 -14.49 1.47 9.95
N LEU A 161 -15.34 2.25 10.62
CA LEU A 161 -16.66 2.61 10.10
C LEU A 161 -16.57 3.50 8.85
N ARG A 162 -15.42 4.11 8.56
CA ARG A 162 -15.22 4.84 7.30
C ARG A 162 -15.50 3.99 6.05
N PHE A 163 -15.35 2.67 6.16
CA PHE A 163 -15.58 1.74 5.06
C PHE A 163 -16.99 1.14 5.03
N GLU A 164 -17.88 1.53 5.94
CA GLU A 164 -19.24 0.95 6.05
C GLU A 164 -20.05 1.10 4.75
N ASN A 165 -19.84 2.21 4.05
CA ASN A 165 -20.52 2.54 2.80
C ASN A 165 -19.71 2.14 1.55
N GLY A 166 -18.68 1.30 1.73
CA GLY A 166 -17.81 0.79 0.68
C GLY A 166 -16.57 1.64 0.40
N LEU A 167 -15.59 1.06 -0.31
CA LEU A 167 -14.28 1.67 -0.58
C LEU A 167 -14.36 3.02 -1.30
N SER A 168 -15.28 3.17 -2.25
CA SER A 168 -15.39 4.39 -3.07
C SER A 168 -15.95 5.60 -2.31
N LYS A 169 -16.58 5.37 -1.16
CA LYS A 169 -17.15 6.42 -0.30
C LYS A 169 -16.33 6.67 0.97
N ALA A 170 -15.26 5.91 1.19
CA ALA A 170 -14.47 5.97 2.42
C ALA A 170 -13.54 7.20 2.52
N ALA A 171 -13.35 7.91 1.40
CA ALA A 171 -12.48 9.06 1.25
C ALA A 171 -13.07 10.03 0.21
N LYS A 172 -12.51 11.24 0.09
CA LYS A 172 -12.95 12.22 -0.91
C LYS A 172 -12.73 11.74 -2.35
N HIS A 173 -11.68 10.95 -2.58
CA HIS A 173 -11.39 10.37 -3.89
C HIS A 173 -11.79 8.88 -3.94
N PRO A 174 -12.57 8.42 -4.95
CA PRO A 174 -13.14 7.07 -4.98
C PRO A 174 -12.12 5.94 -5.15
N ASN A 175 -10.87 6.29 -5.49
CA ASN A 175 -9.76 5.34 -5.62
C ASN A 175 -8.63 5.60 -4.59
N ALA A 176 -8.93 6.25 -3.47
CA ALA A 176 -7.94 6.61 -2.44
C ALA A 176 -7.34 5.40 -1.72
N PHE A 177 -8.08 4.29 -1.59
CA PHE A 177 -7.57 3.07 -0.95
C PHE A 177 -6.66 2.31 -1.92
N LEU A 178 -5.36 2.30 -1.63
CA LEU A 178 -4.28 1.79 -2.48
C LEU A 178 -3.43 0.73 -1.78
N SER A 179 -3.88 0.09 -0.69
CA SER A 179 -3.06 -0.90 0.05
C SER A 179 -2.67 -2.12 -0.78
N PHE A 180 -3.42 -2.40 -1.85
CA PHE A 180 -3.14 -3.42 -2.85
C PHE A 180 -2.74 -2.82 -4.20
N ALA A 181 -2.29 -1.55 -4.20
CA ALA A 181 -2.27 -0.65 -5.36
C ALA A 181 -3.67 -0.47 -5.97
N GLY A 182 -3.73 -0.11 -7.25
CA GLY A 182 -4.97 0.09 -7.99
C GLY A 182 -4.82 -0.29 -9.46
N GLY A 183 -5.93 -0.25 -10.18
CA GLY A 183 -5.98 -0.42 -11.63
C GLY A 183 -5.68 -1.82 -12.15
N PRO A 184 -5.30 -1.97 -13.43
CA PRO A 184 -5.01 -3.27 -14.02
C PRO A 184 -3.92 -4.01 -13.28
N ARG A 185 -2.94 -3.31 -12.71
CA ARG A 185 -1.80 -3.91 -12.00
C ARG A 185 -2.02 -4.03 -10.48
N VAL A 186 -3.28 -4.01 -10.01
CA VAL A 186 -3.65 -4.28 -8.62
C VAL A 186 -3.16 -5.66 -8.18
N CYS A 187 -2.76 -5.79 -6.91
CA CYS A 187 -2.23 -7.01 -6.31
C CYS A 187 -3.12 -8.21 -6.60
N ILE A 188 -2.55 -9.24 -7.22
CA ILE A 188 -3.26 -10.47 -7.54
C ILE A 188 -3.67 -11.25 -6.27
N GLY A 189 -2.90 -11.13 -5.20
CA GLY A 189 -3.14 -11.80 -3.93
C GLY A 189 -4.15 -11.09 -3.02
N GLN A 190 -4.73 -9.95 -3.41
CA GLN A 190 -5.65 -9.17 -2.57
C GLN A 190 -6.77 -10.04 -2.00
N THR A 191 -7.47 -10.77 -2.87
CA THR A 191 -8.63 -11.56 -2.47
C THR A 191 -8.25 -12.69 -1.51
N PHE A 192 -7.15 -13.38 -1.80
CA PHE A 192 -6.61 -14.44 -0.97
C PHE A 192 -6.17 -13.93 0.41
N ALA A 193 -5.40 -12.83 0.44
CA ALA A 193 -4.93 -12.21 1.67
C ALA A 193 -6.11 -11.76 2.56
N MET A 194 -7.13 -11.13 1.98
CA MET A 194 -8.33 -10.72 2.71
C MET A 194 -9.10 -11.91 3.27
N LEU A 195 -9.25 -13.00 2.50
CA LEU A 195 -9.93 -14.21 2.97
C LEU A 195 -9.16 -14.85 4.13
N GLN A 196 -7.86 -15.09 3.96
CA GLN A 196 -7.02 -15.69 5.00
C GLN A 196 -7.05 -14.86 6.28
N ALA A 197 -6.90 -13.54 6.17
CA ALA A 197 -6.95 -12.65 7.32
C ALA A 197 -8.30 -12.71 8.04
N LYS A 198 -9.42 -12.73 7.31
CA LYS A 198 -10.77 -12.88 7.90
C LYS A 198 -10.91 -14.19 8.66
N ILE A 199 -10.48 -15.30 8.06
CA ILE A 199 -10.55 -16.63 8.69
C ILE A 199 -9.69 -16.67 9.95
N VAL A 200 -8.40 -16.34 9.83
CA VAL A 200 -7.44 -16.41 10.94
C VAL A 200 -7.89 -15.52 12.10
N ILE A 201 -8.25 -14.26 11.84
CA ILE A 201 -8.70 -13.35 12.90
C ILE A 201 -9.99 -13.85 13.56
N SER A 202 -10.96 -14.34 12.77
CA SER A 202 -12.20 -14.87 13.34
C SER A 202 -11.94 -16.09 14.22
N MET A 203 -11.06 -17.01 13.79
CA MET A 203 -10.68 -18.18 14.57
C MET A 203 -9.94 -17.80 15.87
N LEU A 204 -9.04 -16.82 15.80
CA LEU A 204 -8.29 -16.34 16.95
C LEU A 204 -9.21 -15.66 17.97
N LEU A 205 -10.08 -14.74 17.53
CA LEU A 205 -10.97 -13.98 18.41
C LEU A 205 -12.09 -14.82 19.05
N GLN A 206 -12.44 -15.97 18.46
CA GLN A 206 -13.40 -16.92 19.05
C GLN A 206 -12.80 -17.79 20.15
N ARG A 207 -11.47 -17.90 20.22
CA ARG A 207 -10.79 -18.87 21.10
C ARG A 207 -9.88 -18.22 22.12
N PHE A 208 -9.40 -17.02 21.83
CA PHE A 208 -8.38 -16.34 22.61
C PHE A 208 -8.74 -14.88 22.85
N SER A 209 -8.33 -14.40 24.01
CA SER A 209 -8.16 -12.97 24.30
C SER A 209 -6.68 -12.61 24.24
N PHE A 210 -6.41 -11.36 23.90
CA PHE A 210 -5.06 -10.84 23.67
C PHE A 210 -4.81 -9.64 24.58
N VAL A 211 -3.65 -9.63 25.23
CA VAL A 211 -3.15 -8.47 26.00
C VAL A 211 -1.80 -8.10 25.43
N ILE A 212 -1.57 -6.80 25.17
CA ILE A 212 -0.26 -6.33 24.72
C ILE A 212 0.76 -6.56 25.84
N SER A 213 1.91 -7.14 25.48
CA SER A 213 3.00 -7.34 26.45
C SER A 213 3.51 -5.98 26.95
N PRO A 214 3.86 -5.83 28.24
CA PRO A 214 4.56 -4.64 28.74
C PRO A 214 5.89 -4.38 28.00
N ASN A 215 6.49 -5.41 27.40
CA ASN A 215 7.73 -5.32 26.62
C ASN A 215 7.49 -4.98 25.13
N TYR A 216 6.24 -4.76 24.72
CA TYR A 216 5.92 -4.41 23.35
C TYR A 216 6.50 -3.04 22.99
N MET A 217 7.29 -3.01 21.91
CA MET A 217 7.79 -1.77 21.32
C MET A 217 7.09 -1.52 19.99
N HIS A 218 6.30 -0.44 19.91
CA HIS A 218 5.58 -0.06 18.71
C HIS A 218 6.52 0.57 17.66
N LYS A 219 7.37 -0.23 17.02
CA LYS A 219 8.38 0.23 16.06
C LYS A 219 8.16 -0.36 14.66
N PRO A 220 7.18 0.12 13.87
CA PRO A 220 7.06 -0.26 12.46
C PRO A 220 8.33 0.06 11.67
N THR A 221 8.77 -0.81 10.78
CA THR A 221 9.91 -0.56 9.90
C THR A 221 9.61 -1.11 8.53
N GLU A 222 10.26 -0.59 7.52
CA GLU A 222 10.08 -1.04 6.14
C GLU A 222 11.43 -1.43 5.55
N THR A 223 11.47 -2.63 4.98
CA THR A 223 12.62 -3.11 4.17
C THR A 223 12.15 -3.34 2.74
N ILE A 224 11.22 -4.30 2.58
CA ILE A 224 10.44 -4.51 1.35
C ILE A 224 8.97 -4.25 1.67
N THR A 225 8.52 -4.79 2.80
CA THR A 225 7.19 -4.52 3.36
C THR A 225 7.28 -3.93 4.76
N LEU A 226 6.23 -3.21 5.14
CA LEU A 226 6.04 -2.70 6.50
C LEU A 226 5.83 -3.86 7.48
N HIS A 227 6.64 -3.92 8.52
CA HIS A 227 6.56 -4.93 9.57
C HIS A 227 7.03 -4.36 10.92
N PRO A 228 6.63 -4.93 12.06
CA PRO A 228 7.15 -4.51 13.36
C PRO A 228 8.61 -4.97 13.53
N ALA A 229 9.53 -4.04 13.79
CA ALA A 229 10.96 -4.35 13.92
C ALA A 229 11.28 -5.34 15.06
N SER A 230 10.44 -5.40 16.09
CA SER A 230 10.61 -6.26 17.27
C SER A 230 9.47 -7.28 17.42
N GLY A 231 8.72 -7.54 16.34
CA GLY A 231 7.52 -8.36 16.39
C GLY A 231 6.36 -7.70 17.14
N VAL A 232 5.22 -8.40 17.22
CA VAL A 232 4.08 -8.00 18.07
C VAL A 232 4.02 -8.95 19.24
N GLN A 233 4.61 -8.53 20.37
CA GLN A 233 4.61 -9.32 21.59
C GLN A 233 3.25 -9.19 22.29
N VAL A 234 2.49 -10.28 22.30
CA VAL A 234 1.18 -10.37 22.95
C VAL A 234 1.14 -11.55 23.90
N ILE A 235 0.47 -11.34 25.01
CA ILE A 235 0.08 -12.41 25.93
C ILE A 235 -1.26 -12.92 25.45
N VAL A 236 -1.30 -14.21 25.11
CA VAL A 236 -2.51 -14.88 24.61
C VAL A 236 -3.11 -15.68 25.75
N LYS A 237 -4.41 -15.49 26.02
CA LYS A 237 -5.15 -16.26 27.02
C LYS A 237 -6.32 -16.97 26.34
N PRO A 238 -6.54 -18.27 26.55
CA PRO A 238 -7.75 -18.92 26.08
C PRO A 238 -8.98 -18.25 26.69
N LEU A 239 -10.05 -18.10 25.91
CA LEU A 239 -11.33 -17.69 26.46
C LEU A 239 -11.85 -18.83 27.37
N GLN A 240 -12.26 -18.48 28.57
CA GLN A 240 -13.00 -19.41 29.43
C GLN A 240 -14.40 -19.50 28.86
N ASN A 241 -14.75 -20.66 28.28
CA ASN A 241 -16.11 -20.96 27.85
C ASN A 241 -17.00 -21.22 29.06
#